data_AF-B5YKR7-F1
#
_entry.id   AF-B5YKR7-F1
#
_cell.length_a   1.000
_cell.length_b   1.000
_cell.length_c   1.000
_cell.angle_alpha   90.00
_cell.angle_beta   90.00
_cell.angle_gamma   90.00
#
_symmetry.space_group_name_H-M   'P 1'
#
loop_
_entity.id
_entity.type
_entity.pdbx_description
1 polymer ?
#
loop_
_entity_poly.entity_id
_entity_poly.type
_entity_poly.pdbx_seq_one_letter_code
_entity_poly.pdbx_strand_id
1 'polypeptide(L)'
;MKKYSLKEQLLRERKKKDKIFFFLFLLIILFLGYSFFFGDMGYLKYRQLKKNEQKILKEINEISTENKLLKNEIELLKNDRSYLEKYARENFGLVKPGEMVFQFQKEEK
;
A
#
# COMPACT_ATOMS: atom_id res chain seq x y z
N MET A 1 -42.80 -19.04 -60.89
CA MET A 1 -41.51 -19.53 -60.34
C MET A 1 -40.75 -18.36 -59.77
N LYS A 2 -40.68 -18.21 -58.43
CA LYS A 2 -39.93 -17.12 -57.78
C LYS A 2 -38.43 -17.34 -58.04
N LYS A 3 -37.88 -16.65 -59.05
CA LYS A 3 -36.44 -16.54 -59.26
C LYS A 3 -35.87 -15.68 -58.13
N TYR A 4 -35.66 -16.29 -56.96
CA TYR A 4 -34.77 -15.70 -55.97
C TYR A 4 -33.43 -15.48 -56.66
N SER A 5 -33.07 -14.21 -56.87
CA SER A 5 -31.86 -13.88 -57.62
C SER A 5 -30.66 -14.36 -56.81
N LEU A 6 -29.70 -15.00 -57.50
CA LEU A 6 -28.45 -15.51 -56.92
C LEU A 6 -27.78 -14.49 -55.98
N LYS A 7 -27.96 -13.19 -56.26
CA LYS A 7 -27.47 -12.06 -55.46
C LYS A 7 -28.01 -12.06 -54.03
N GLU A 8 -29.29 -12.38 -53.81
CA GLU A 8 -29.86 -12.39 -52.46
C GLU A 8 -29.32 -13.52 -51.59
N GLN A 9 -29.06 -14.69 -52.21
CA GLN A 9 -28.44 -15.82 -51.52
C GLN A 9 -26.98 -15.49 -51.14
N LEU A 10 -26.22 -14.89 -52.06
CA LEU A 10 -24.84 -14.47 -51.81
C LEU A 10 -24.75 -13.39 -50.72
N LEU A 11 -25.66 -12.41 -50.73
CA LEU A 11 -25.71 -11.36 -49.69
C LEU A 11 -26.07 -11.95 -48.32
N ARG A 12 -26.96 -12.95 -48.27
CA ARG A 12 -27.37 -13.59 -47.02
C ARG A 12 -26.23 -14.46 -46.45
N GLU A 13 -25.49 -15.17 -47.28
CA GLU A 13 -24.30 -15.94 -46.88
C GLU A 13 -23.14 -15.04 -46.47
N ARG A 14 -22.88 -13.93 -47.19
CA ARG A 14 -21.88 -12.93 -46.79
C ARG A 14 -22.24 -12.30 -45.43
N LYS A 15 -23.48 -11.86 -45.24
CA LYS A 15 -23.95 -11.29 -43.96
C LYS A 15 -23.87 -12.28 -42.78
N LYS A 16 -24.08 -13.58 -43.00
CA LYS A 16 -23.86 -14.60 -41.97
C LYS A 16 -22.39 -14.71 -41.58
N LYS A 17 -21.49 -14.77 -42.57
CA LYS A 17 -20.04 -14.80 -42.33
C LYS A 17 -19.58 -13.56 -41.59
N ASP A 18 -20.01 -12.37 -42.00
CA ASP A 18 -19.66 -11.11 -41.34
C ASP A 18 -20.14 -11.06 -39.88
N LYS A 19 -21.35 -11.56 -39.59
CA LYS A 19 -21.85 -11.69 -38.21
C LYS A 19 -21.04 -12.67 -37.38
N ILE A 20 -20.61 -13.80 -37.95
CA ILE A 20 -19.77 -14.79 -37.26
C ILE A 20 -18.39 -14.18 -36.98
N PHE A 21 -17.78 -13.51 -37.95
CA PHE A 21 -16.51 -12.80 -37.76
C PHE A 21 -16.63 -11.70 -36.71
N PHE A 22 -17.71 -10.93 -36.71
CA PHE A 22 -17.97 -9.91 -35.69
C PHE A 22 -18.13 -10.53 -34.30
N PHE A 23 -18.87 -11.63 -34.17
CA PHE A 23 -19.04 -12.32 -32.89
C PHE A 23 -17.72 -12.90 -32.38
N LEU A 24 -16.92 -13.50 -33.28
CA LEU A 24 -15.59 -14.01 -32.95
C LEU A 24 -14.65 -12.88 -32.49
N PHE A 25 -14.66 -11.76 -33.20
CA PHE A 25 -13.88 -10.57 -32.85
C PHE A 25 -14.29 -9.99 -31.49
N LEU A 26 -15.60 -9.91 -31.23
CA LEU A 26 -16.12 -9.47 -29.93
C LEU A 26 -15.67 -10.40 -28.80
N LEU A 27 -15.68 -11.71 -29.03
CA LEU A 27 -15.24 -12.72 -28.05
C LEU A 27 -13.75 -12.57 -27.73
N ILE A 28 -12.92 -12.32 -28.75
CA ILE A 28 -11.48 -12.07 -28.58
C ILE A 28 -11.24 -10.78 -27.76
N ILE A 29 -11.97 -9.70 -28.05
CA ILE A 29 -11.86 -8.45 -27.28
C ILE A 29 -12.26 -8.67 -25.83
N LEU A 30 -13.35 -9.39 -25.58
CA LEU A 30 -13.81 -9.69 -24.22
C LEU A 30 -12.79 -10.54 -23.46
N PHE A 31 -12.18 -11.53 -24.11
CA PHE A 31 -11.15 -12.36 -23.52
C PHE A 31 -9.89 -11.56 -23.19
N LEU A 32 -9.41 -10.72 -24.13
CA LEU A 32 -8.28 -9.83 -23.90
C LEU A 32 -8.56 -8.81 -22.80
N GLY A 33 -9.76 -8.23 -22.79
CA GLY A 33 -10.20 -7.31 -21.73
C GLY A 33 -10.21 -8.00 -20.37
N TYR A 34 -10.83 -9.18 -20.27
CA TYR A 34 -10.84 -9.96 -19.04
C TYR A 34 -9.43 -10.30 -18.55
N SER A 35 -8.56 -10.77 -19.44
CA SER A 35 -7.16 -11.06 -19.12
C SER A 35 -6.38 -9.80 -18.70
N PHE A 36 -6.68 -8.63 -19.28
CA PHE A 36 -6.05 -7.38 -18.91
C PHE A 36 -6.47 -6.88 -17.51
N PHE A 37 -7.74 -7.05 -17.15
CA PHE A 37 -8.26 -6.64 -15.84
C PHE A 37 -7.96 -7.66 -14.73
N PHE A 38 -8.12 -8.96 -15.01
CA PHE A 38 -8.05 -10.06 -14.03
C PHE A 38 -6.81 -10.96 -14.18
N GLY A 39 -5.96 -10.77 -15.17
CA GLY A 39 -4.76 -11.57 -15.33
C GLY A 39 -3.70 -11.28 -14.28
N ASP A 40 -2.75 -12.20 -14.13
CA ASP A 40 -1.65 -12.15 -13.15
C ASP A 40 -0.68 -10.98 -13.31
N MET A 41 -0.75 -10.25 -14.43
CA MET A 41 -0.04 -9.00 -14.70
C MET A 41 -1.01 -7.86 -15.01
N GLY A 42 -2.26 -7.98 -14.57
CA GLY A 42 -3.31 -7.00 -14.81
C GLY A 42 -3.11 -5.71 -14.03
N TYR A 43 -3.81 -4.67 -14.47
CA TYR A 43 -3.73 -3.32 -13.90
C TYR A 43 -4.05 -3.28 -12.39
N LEU A 44 -4.96 -4.13 -11.92
CA LEU A 44 -5.32 -4.22 -10.51
C LEU A 44 -4.14 -4.66 -9.63
N LYS A 45 -3.41 -5.70 -10.05
CA LYS A 45 -2.24 -6.19 -9.33
C LYS A 45 -1.12 -5.16 -9.31
N TYR A 46 -0.89 -4.48 -10.43
CA TYR A 46 0.07 -3.36 -10.50
C TYR A 46 -0.29 -2.25 -9.51
N ARG A 47 -1.57 -1.84 -9.44
CA ARG A 47 -2.01 -0.84 -8.45
C ARG A 47 -1.83 -1.32 -7.01
N GLN A 48 -2.09 -2.60 -6.73
CA GLN A 48 -1.89 -3.16 -5.40
C GLN A 48 -0.41 -3.21 -5.02
N LEU A 49 0.46 -3.67 -5.93
CA LEU A 49 1.91 -3.67 -5.75
C LEU A 49 2.44 -2.26 -5.48
N LYS A 50 2.01 -1.28 -6.27
CA LYS A 50 2.41 0.12 -6.09
C LYS A 50 1.95 0.70 -4.75
N LYS A 51 0.75 0.35 -4.28
CA LYS A 51 0.28 0.73 -2.93
C LYS A 51 1.12 0.07 -1.84
N ASN A 52 1.44 -1.21 -1.99
CA ASN A 52 2.26 -1.94 -1.03
C ASN A 52 3.68 -1.39 -0.96
N GLU A 53 4.28 -1.07 -2.11
CA GLU A 53 5.58 -0.40 -2.20
C GLU A 53 5.57 0.92 -1.43
N GLN A 54 4.57 1.78 -1.66
CA GLN A 54 4.44 3.05 -0.93
C GLN A 54 4.27 2.84 0.58
N LYS A 55 3.51 1.82 1.00
CA LYS A 55 3.33 1.48 2.42
C LYS A 55 4.65 1.06 3.06
N ILE A 56 5.38 0.16 2.41
CA ILE A 56 6.68 -0.33 2.90
C ILE A 56 7.69 0.82 2.97
N LEU A 57 7.75 1.68 1.95
CA LEU A 57 8.63 2.86 1.99
C LEU A 57 8.29 3.81 3.13
N LYS A 58 7.01 3.98 3.46
CA LYS A 58 6.58 4.79 4.60
C LYS A 58 7.03 4.15 5.92
N GLU A 59 6.82 2.85 6.08
CA GLU A 59 7.27 2.09 7.27
C GLU A 59 8.80 2.17 7.44
N ILE A 60 9.57 2.04 6.35
CA ILE A 60 11.03 2.19 6.37
C ILE A 60 11.43 3.59 6.86
N ASN A 61 10.77 4.65 6.38
CA ASN A 61 11.08 6.01 6.79
C ASN A 61 10.74 6.27 8.26
N GLU A 62 9.61 5.74 8.74
CA GLU A 62 9.20 5.83 10.15
C GLU A 62 10.22 5.14 11.05
N ILE A 63 10.56 3.87 10.75
CA ILE A 63 11.55 3.08 11.49
C ILE A 63 12.94 3.73 11.43
N SER A 64 13.32 4.31 10.28
CA SER A 64 14.61 5.00 10.13
C SER A 64 14.68 6.26 11.01
N THR A 65 13.58 7.02 11.07
CA THR A 65 13.47 8.22 11.89
C THR A 65 13.53 7.86 13.38
N GLU A 66 12.78 6.84 13.79
CA GLU A 66 12.79 6.33 15.16
C GLU A 66 14.19 5.84 15.56
N ASN A 67 14.84 5.05 14.70
CA ASN A 67 16.22 4.61 14.94
C ASN A 67 17.19 5.78 15.09
N LYS A 68 17.03 6.85 14.32
CA LYS A 68 17.87 8.05 14.44
C LYS A 68 17.65 8.75 15.78
N LEU A 69 16.40 8.89 16.22
CA LEU A 69 16.06 9.47 17.51
C LEU A 69 16.64 8.64 18.67
N LEU A 70 16.43 7.32 18.65
CA LEU A 70 16.96 6.41 19.66
C LEU A 70 18.49 6.43 19.72
N LYS A 71 19.16 6.49 18.56
CA LYS A 71 20.63 6.62 18.52
C LYS A 71 21.11 7.91 19.15
N ASN A 72 20.44 9.03 18.87
CA ASN A 72 20.75 10.31 19.50
C ASN A 72 20.51 10.26 21.01
N GLU A 73 19.42 9.63 21.46
CA GLU A 73 19.14 9.46 22.88
C GLU A 73 20.22 8.61 23.58
N ILE A 74 20.65 7.51 22.95
CA ILE A 74 21.77 6.69 23.44
C ILE A 74 23.05 7.53 23.55
N GLU A 75 23.32 8.38 22.56
CA GLU A 75 24.50 9.25 22.57
C GLU A 75 24.43 10.27 23.72
N LEU A 76 23.27 10.90 23.92
CA LEU A 76 23.04 11.82 25.04
C LEU A 76 23.19 11.12 26.39
N LEU A 77 22.60 9.93 26.56
CA LEU A 77 22.73 9.15 27.81
C LEU A 77 24.18 8.74 28.11
N LYS A 78 24.99 8.49 27.07
CA LYS A 78 26.40 8.08 27.25
C LYS A 78 27.34 9.25 27.49
N ASN A 79 27.15 10.35 26.76
CA ASN A 79 28.12 11.44 26.71
C ASN A 79 27.72 12.65 27.57
N ASP A 80 26.42 12.82 27.89
CA ASP A 80 25.91 13.92 28.71
C ASP A 80 25.48 13.43 30.10
N ARG A 81 26.30 13.75 31.10
CA ARG A 81 26.03 13.41 32.50
C ARG A 81 24.78 14.09 33.06
N SER A 82 24.47 15.32 32.61
CA SER A 82 23.29 16.05 33.09
C SER A 82 22.02 15.43 32.54
N TYR A 83 22.02 15.05 31.26
CA TYR A 83 20.93 14.32 30.64
C TYR A 83 20.70 12.96 31.32
N LEU A 84 21.77 12.21 31.59
CA LEU A 84 21.69 10.93 32.30
C LEU A 84 21.11 11.06 33.72
N GLU A 85 21.54 12.07 34.48
CA GLU A 85 21.03 12.32 35.82
C GLU A 85 19.55 12.71 35.81
N LYS A 86 19.15 13.56 34.86
CA LYS A 86 17.74 13.91 34.65
C LYS A 86 16.91 12.67 34.29
N TYR A 87 17.38 11.86 33.35
CA TYR A 87 16.72 10.64 32.92
C TYR A 87 16.57 9.63 34.07
N ALA A 88 17.60 9.49 34.91
CA ALA A 88 17.58 8.65 36.11
C ALA A 88 16.57 9.11 37.16
N ARG A 89 16.47 10.42 37.38
CA ARG A 89 15.49 11.02 38.31
C ARG A 89 14.06 10.87 37.80
N GLU A 90 13.82 11.14 36.51
CA GLU A 90 12.47 11.14 35.92
C GLU A 90 11.92 9.74 35.67
N ASN A 91 12.72 8.82 35.13
CA ASN A 91 12.24 7.48 34.76
C ASN A 91 12.36 6.45 35.89
N PHE A 92 13.35 6.61 36.78
CA PHE A 92 13.64 5.63 37.83
C PHE A 92 13.46 6.19 39.25
N GLY A 93 13.17 7.49 39.41
CA GLY A 93 13.02 8.11 40.72
C GLY A 93 14.30 8.13 41.56
N LEU A 94 15.47 7.96 40.92
CA LEU A 94 16.74 7.88 41.62
C LEU A 94 17.13 9.24 42.20
N VAL A 95 17.67 9.24 43.42
CA VAL A 95 18.17 10.43 44.12
C VAL A 95 19.54 10.17 44.71
N LYS A 96 20.36 11.22 44.84
CA LYS A 96 21.67 11.10 45.47
C LYS A 96 21.52 11.06 47.00
N PRO A 97 22.48 10.44 47.71
CA PRO A 97 22.51 10.47 49.16
C PRO A 97 22.48 11.91 49.68
N GLY A 98 21.48 12.24 50.52
CA GLY A 98 21.30 13.58 51.09
C GLY A 98 20.25 14.47 50.41
N GLU A 99 19.59 14.01 49.35
CA GLU A 99 18.51 14.75 48.68
C GLU A 99 17.12 14.38 49.25
N MET A 100 16.22 15.37 49.37
CA MET A 100 14.84 15.16 49.83
C MET A 100 13.87 15.14 48.64
N VAL A 101 13.03 14.10 48.56
CA VAL A 101 12.01 13.95 47.52
C VAL A 101 10.69 14.57 47.99
N PHE A 102 10.18 15.52 47.21
CA PHE A 102 8.83 16.08 47.42
C PHE A 102 7.83 15.38 46.49
N GLN A 103 6.93 14.58 47.05
CA GLN A 103 5.79 14.02 46.32
C GLN A 103 4.53 14.80 46.68
N PHE A 104 3.94 15.46 45.69
CA PHE A 104 2.65 16.12 45.87
C PHE A 104 1.54 15.10 45.64
N GLN A 105 0.76 14.80 46.68
CA GLN A 105 -0.45 14.01 46.51
C GLN A 105 -1.44 14.81 45.67
N LYS A 106 -1.90 14.21 44.57
CA LYS A 106 -2.94 14.80 43.75
C LYS A 106 -4.23 14.67 44.54
N GLU A 107 -4.73 15.77 45.11
CA GLU A 107 -6.06 15.80 45.72
C GLU A 107 -7.07 15.34 44.65
N GLU A 108 -7.71 14.20 44.90
CA GLU A 108 -8.85 13.74 44.10
C GLU A 108 -9.97 14.78 44.26
N LYS A 109 -10.27 15.48 43.16
CA LYS A 109 -11.48 16.30 43.01
C LYS A 109 -12.56 15.50 42.30
#